data_AF-A0A7J6XIF6-F1
#
_entry.id   AF-A0A7J6XIF6-F1
#
_cell.length_a   1.000
_cell.length_b   1.000
_cell.length_c   1.000
_cell.angle_alpha   90.00
_cell.angle_beta   90.00
_cell.angle_gamma   90.00
#
_symmetry.space_group_name_H-M   'P 1'
#
loop_
_entity.id
_entity.type
_entity.pdbx_description
1 polymer ?
#
loop_
_entity_poly.entity_id
_entity_poly.type
_entity_poly.pdbx_seq_one_letter_code
_entity_poly.pdbx_strand_id
1 'polypeptide(L)'
;MLDQPRRGRGRRQFLDAIRRAQRGGHTHLIIDKMNLDEAARDDYADLGLRALTVVWSHPDGTDALVDICFDRVRRRGSAHRTFKADRREGRRVRQRLLYCATRCRPPTEGPLIEVSVADDTAAIARRVWAELSARGLTDIPEIQTLDMAAALGVANACESFLCRFPRHVEYAAIQIASPERVLELVPPEMLDGKKVQKAFHVTTLYLGRDACKDPVLLQQLEGLLGESIELTLTSVASDPKGTAIAVRNEGEFPCENVHPHITIANAPGVPPVYSNELLDDSHADDPCRTVVSLPAGTRVTGTFVFR
;
A
#
# COMPACT_ATOMS: atom_id res chain seq x y z
N MET A 1 1.60 6.54 20.36
CA MET A 1 2.74 7.48 20.20
C MET A 1 2.38 8.39 19.04
N LEU A 2 2.36 9.71 19.26
CA LEU A 2 2.01 10.72 18.27
C LEU A 2 2.77 10.49 16.96
N ASP A 3 2.06 10.47 15.83
CA ASP A 3 2.65 10.92 14.56
C ASP A 3 2.20 12.37 14.28
N GLN A 4 2.25 13.19 15.33
CA GLN A 4 2.88 14.48 15.10
C GLN A 4 4.31 14.13 14.74
N PRO A 5 4.86 14.65 13.63
CA PRO A 5 6.26 14.45 13.34
C PRO A 5 7.06 14.77 14.60
N ARG A 6 7.72 13.74 15.17
CA ARG A 6 8.67 13.91 16.27
C ARG A 6 9.54 15.12 15.91
N ARG A 7 9.59 16.10 16.82
CA ARG A 7 10.27 17.40 16.63
C ARG A 7 11.55 17.20 15.80
N GLY A 8 11.58 17.84 14.62
CA GLY A 8 12.72 17.84 13.70
C GLY A 8 12.58 16.90 12.49
N ARG A 9 12.78 15.59 12.66
CA ARG A 9 13.03 14.67 11.54
C ARG A 9 11.77 14.35 10.70
N GLY A 10 10.62 14.12 11.34
CA GLY A 10 9.38 13.81 10.62
C GLY A 10 8.81 15.01 9.85
N ARG A 11 8.94 16.22 10.42
CA ARG A 11 8.40 17.46 9.82
C ARG A 11 9.18 17.77 8.55
N ARG A 12 10.52 17.67 8.62
CA ARG A 12 11.40 17.83 7.47
C ARG A 12 11.11 16.79 6.39
N GLN A 13 10.98 15.50 6.74
CA GLN A 13 10.65 14.45 5.78
C GLN A 13 9.31 14.68 5.07
N PHE A 14 8.29 15.13 5.82
CA PHE A 14 6.98 15.48 5.27
C PHE A 14 7.05 16.65 4.28
N LEU A 15 7.72 17.74 4.66
CA LEU A 15 7.92 18.89 3.77
C LEU A 15 8.78 18.55 2.55
N ASP A 16 9.79 17.71 2.72
CA ASP A 16 10.62 17.23 1.61
C ASP A 16 9.80 16.33 0.66
N ALA A 17 8.83 15.56 1.16
CA ALA A 17 7.90 14.80 0.31
C ALA A 17 7.02 15.72 -0.54
N ILE A 18 6.50 16.80 0.05
CA ILE A 18 5.73 17.81 -0.69
C ILE A 18 6.60 18.46 -1.78
N ARG A 19 7.83 18.87 -1.46
CA ARG A 19 8.77 19.46 -2.44
C ARG A 19 9.12 18.49 -3.56
N ARG A 20 9.31 17.21 -3.25
CA ARG A 20 9.53 16.17 -4.27
C ARG A 20 8.33 16.05 -5.18
N ALA A 21 7.12 16.07 -4.63
CA ALA A 21 5.90 15.98 -5.42
C ALA A 21 5.72 17.21 -6.35
N GLN A 22 6.02 18.42 -5.87
CA GLN A 22 6.02 19.64 -6.70
C GLN A 22 7.01 19.53 -7.88
N ARG A 23 8.24 19.03 -7.63
CA ARG A 23 9.24 18.82 -8.69
C ARG A 23 8.87 17.69 -9.65
N GLY A 24 8.08 16.72 -9.18
CA GLY A 24 7.57 15.60 -9.99
C GLY A 24 6.45 15.99 -10.95
N GLY A 25 6.02 17.27 -10.97
CA GLY A 25 4.98 17.74 -11.89
C GLY A 25 3.56 17.36 -11.46
N HIS A 26 3.35 16.94 -10.21
CA HIS A 26 1.99 16.68 -9.71
C HIS A 26 1.20 17.98 -9.61
N THR A 27 -0.02 17.98 -10.14
CA THR A 27 -0.90 19.16 -10.18
C THR A 27 -1.67 19.37 -8.88
N HIS A 28 -1.93 18.30 -8.13
CA HIS A 28 -2.68 18.32 -6.88
C HIS A 28 -1.98 17.50 -5.81
N LEU A 29 -2.09 17.94 -4.56
CA LEU A 29 -1.55 17.28 -3.38
C LEU A 29 -2.65 17.15 -2.32
N ILE A 30 -2.89 15.94 -1.83
CA ILE A 30 -3.76 15.71 -0.67
C ILE A 30 -2.87 15.74 0.57
N ILE A 31 -3.08 16.76 1.42
CA ILE A 31 -2.35 16.92 2.67
C ILE A 31 -3.12 16.20 3.78
N ASP A 32 -2.84 14.92 3.99
CA ASP A 32 -3.44 14.11 5.06
C ASP A 32 -2.82 14.46 6.44
N LYS A 33 -3.21 15.62 6.98
CA LYS A 33 -2.81 16.10 8.31
C LYS A 33 -3.91 16.98 8.88
N MET A 34 -4.12 16.90 10.20
CA MET A 34 -5.21 17.60 10.89
C MET A 34 -5.19 19.13 10.76
N ASN A 35 -4.03 19.76 10.56
CA ASN A 35 -3.86 21.22 10.28
C ASN A 35 -4.81 22.15 11.06
N LEU A 36 -4.91 21.90 12.37
CA LEU A 36 -5.98 22.42 13.21
C LEU A 36 -5.97 23.94 13.36
N ASP A 37 -4.80 24.59 13.29
CA ASP A 37 -4.66 26.03 13.49
C ASP A 37 -3.61 26.63 12.55
N GLU A 38 -3.47 27.96 12.60
CA GLU A 38 -2.55 28.74 11.76
C GLU A 38 -1.11 28.25 11.90
N ALA A 39 -0.63 28.07 13.14
CA ALA A 39 0.71 27.55 13.40
C ALA A 39 0.99 26.19 12.74
N ALA A 40 -0.01 25.31 12.62
CA ALA A 40 0.15 24.04 11.91
C ALA A 40 0.20 24.19 10.38
N ARG A 41 -0.39 25.28 9.85
CA ARG A 41 -0.43 25.62 8.43
C ARG A 41 0.77 26.47 7.98
N ASP A 42 1.42 27.19 8.88
CA ASP A 42 2.65 27.95 8.62
C ASP A 42 3.78 27.08 8.06
N ASP A 43 3.75 25.77 8.35
CA ASP A 43 4.60 24.75 7.73
C ASP A 43 4.65 24.82 6.19
N TYR A 44 3.61 25.38 5.56
CA TYR A 44 3.41 25.40 4.12
C TYR A 44 3.59 26.79 3.48
N ALA A 45 3.76 27.85 4.27
CA ALA A 45 3.79 29.23 3.78
C ALA A 45 4.85 29.42 2.68
N ASP A 46 6.05 28.89 2.90
CA ASP A 46 7.18 29.01 1.96
C ASP A 46 7.07 28.08 0.74
N LEU A 47 6.04 27.25 0.65
CA LEU A 47 5.89 26.28 -0.45
C LEU A 47 5.12 26.86 -1.65
N GLY A 48 4.53 28.06 -1.51
CA GLY A 48 3.78 28.73 -2.58
C GLY A 48 2.56 27.93 -3.06
N LEU A 49 2.01 27.06 -2.21
CA LEU A 49 0.87 26.20 -2.55
C LEU A 49 -0.43 27.00 -2.51
N ARG A 50 -1.27 26.82 -3.53
CA ARG A 50 -2.68 27.22 -3.47
C ARG A 50 -3.45 26.11 -2.77
N ALA A 51 -4.15 26.44 -1.68
CA ALA A 51 -4.86 25.46 -0.87
C ALA A 51 -6.38 25.55 -1.10
N LEU A 52 -7.05 24.41 -1.13
CA LEU A 52 -8.47 24.29 -0.80
C LEU A 52 -8.56 23.70 0.61
N THR A 53 -9.11 24.45 1.56
CA THR A 53 -9.28 23.94 2.92
C THR A 53 -10.58 23.15 3.04
N VAL A 54 -10.49 21.92 3.54
CA VAL A 54 -11.66 21.10 3.90
C VAL A 54 -11.79 21.05 5.41
N VAL A 55 -12.85 21.65 5.93
CA VAL A 55 -13.16 21.67 7.37
C VAL A 55 -14.22 20.62 7.65
N TRP A 56 -13.95 19.77 8.64
CA TRP A 56 -14.85 18.72 9.07
C TRP A 56 -15.63 19.17 10.31
N SER A 57 -16.95 19.12 10.25
CA SER A 57 -17.85 19.51 11.35
C SER A 57 -18.94 18.47 11.59
N HIS A 58 -19.78 18.69 12.59
CA HIS A 58 -21.00 17.92 12.83
C HIS A 58 -22.15 18.90 13.09
N PRO A 59 -23.35 18.68 12.53
CA PRO A 59 -24.48 19.61 12.70
C PRO A 59 -24.87 19.85 14.16
N ASP A 60 -24.80 18.79 14.99
CA ASP A 60 -25.08 18.88 16.43
C ASP A 60 -23.90 19.41 17.29
N GLY A 61 -22.85 19.93 16.65
CA GLY A 61 -21.74 20.58 17.32
C GLY A 61 -20.60 19.65 17.77
N THR A 62 -19.70 20.21 18.57
CA THR A 62 -18.39 19.63 18.89
C THR A 62 -18.47 18.28 19.61
N ASP A 63 -19.40 18.09 20.54
CA ASP A 63 -19.49 16.84 21.29
C ASP A 63 -19.92 15.67 20.37
N ALA A 64 -20.90 15.91 19.49
CA ALA A 64 -21.33 14.94 18.50
C ALA A 64 -20.22 14.61 17.48
N LEU A 65 -19.44 15.61 17.05
CA LEU A 65 -18.23 15.40 16.23
C LEU A 65 -17.21 14.50 16.94
N VAL A 66 -16.98 14.72 18.23
CA VAL A 66 -16.06 13.90 19.03
C VAL A 66 -16.57 12.47 19.15
N ASP A 67 -17.87 12.28 19.41
CA ASP A 67 -18.45 10.96 19.62
C ASP A 67 -18.43 10.11 18.34
N ILE A 68 -18.82 10.65 17.19
CA ILE A 68 -18.74 9.91 15.92
C ILE A 68 -17.29 9.58 15.53
N CYS A 69 -16.35 10.51 15.75
CA CYS A 69 -14.93 10.25 15.51
C CYS A 69 -14.41 9.17 16.46
N PHE A 70 -14.81 9.20 17.72
CA PHE A 70 -14.43 8.21 18.72
C PHE A 70 -14.95 6.82 18.36
N ASP A 71 -16.20 6.72 17.91
CA ASP A 71 -16.79 5.46 17.46
C ASP A 71 -16.05 4.90 16.24
N ARG A 72 -15.71 5.74 15.26
CA ARG A 72 -14.89 5.35 14.10
C ARG A 72 -13.51 4.84 14.52
N VAL A 73 -12.85 5.53 15.44
CA VAL A 73 -11.56 5.09 16.01
C VAL A 73 -11.71 3.73 16.71
N ARG A 74 -12.76 3.54 17.51
CA ARG A 74 -13.02 2.28 18.21
C ARG A 74 -13.28 1.12 17.27
N ARG A 75 -14.04 1.34 16.19
CA ARG A 75 -14.31 0.32 15.16
C ARG A 75 -13.01 -0.12 14.47
N ARG A 76 -12.09 0.81 14.22
CA ARG A 76 -10.75 0.52 13.67
C ARG A 76 -9.82 -0.16 14.69
N GLY A 77 -10.07 -0.01 15.99
CA GLY A 77 -9.32 -0.68 17.04
C GLY A 77 -7.82 -0.38 17.02
N SER A 78 -6.98 -1.42 17.10
CA SER A 78 -5.52 -1.29 17.08
C SER A 78 -4.94 -0.90 15.72
N ALA A 79 -5.72 -0.97 14.64
CA ALA A 79 -5.32 -0.59 13.30
C ALA A 79 -5.30 0.94 13.08
N HIS A 80 -5.92 1.71 13.97
CA HIS A 80 -5.88 3.15 13.86
C HIS A 80 -4.47 3.69 14.19
N ARG A 81 -3.76 4.16 13.16
CA ARG A 81 -2.35 4.62 13.23
C ARG A 81 -2.07 5.63 14.35
N THR A 82 -2.97 6.61 14.54
CA THR A 82 -2.80 7.72 15.51
C THR A 82 -3.33 7.45 16.93
N PHE A 83 -4.42 6.70 17.03
CA PHE A 83 -5.18 6.48 18.25
C PHE A 83 -5.31 4.97 18.47
N LYS A 84 -4.42 4.39 19.27
CA LYS A 84 -4.65 3.03 19.75
C LYS A 84 -5.76 3.13 20.79
N ALA A 85 -6.91 2.54 20.50
CA ALA A 85 -8.04 2.51 21.40
C ALA A 85 -8.16 1.11 21.99
N ASP A 86 -7.23 0.74 22.88
CA ASP A 86 -7.52 -0.37 23.79
C ASP A 86 -8.59 0.07 24.83
N ARG A 87 -9.20 -0.90 25.53
CA ARG A 87 -10.26 -0.59 26.52
C ARG A 87 -9.82 0.35 27.64
N ARG A 88 -8.50 0.49 27.91
CA ARG A 88 -7.95 1.37 28.95
C ARG A 88 -7.60 2.77 28.42
N GLU A 89 -7.42 2.94 27.12
CA GLU A 89 -7.06 4.20 26.47
C GLU A 89 -8.25 5.04 25.96
N GLY A 90 -9.48 4.50 25.94
CA GLY A 90 -10.66 5.18 25.39
C GLY A 90 -10.92 6.59 25.93
N ARG A 91 -10.77 6.82 27.25
CA ARG A 91 -10.89 8.17 27.84
C ARG A 91 -9.85 9.15 27.31
N ARG A 92 -8.60 8.70 27.13
CA ARG A 92 -7.51 9.53 26.59
C ARG A 92 -7.74 9.86 25.12
N VAL A 93 -8.24 8.90 24.34
CA VAL A 93 -8.60 9.13 22.93
C VAL A 93 -9.71 10.19 22.83
N ARG A 94 -10.80 10.04 23.60
CA ARG A 94 -11.90 11.02 23.59
C ARG A 94 -11.43 12.42 24.02
N GLN A 95 -10.64 12.53 25.09
CA GLN A 95 -10.05 13.81 25.50
C GLN A 95 -9.17 14.45 24.41
N ARG A 96 -8.39 13.64 23.69
CA ARG A 96 -7.55 14.14 22.61
C ARG A 96 -8.36 14.57 21.39
N LEU A 97 -9.42 13.85 21.05
CA LEU A 97 -10.36 14.25 19.99
C LEU A 97 -11.05 15.58 20.36
N LEU A 98 -11.51 15.72 21.60
CA LEU A 98 -12.09 16.97 22.10
C LEU A 98 -11.09 18.14 22.05
N TYR A 99 -9.85 17.90 22.47
CA TYR A 99 -8.78 18.89 22.33
C TYR A 99 -8.56 19.30 20.87
N CYS A 100 -8.53 18.34 19.94
CA CYS A 100 -8.38 18.64 18.51
C CYS A 100 -9.55 19.45 17.97
N ALA A 101 -10.79 19.05 18.27
CA ALA A 101 -11.98 19.74 17.80
C ALA A 101 -12.08 21.17 18.35
N THR A 102 -11.83 21.37 19.64
CA THR A 102 -11.87 22.70 20.28
C THR A 102 -10.73 23.62 19.85
N ARG A 103 -9.58 23.07 19.46
CA ARG A 103 -8.44 23.81 18.90
C ARG A 103 -8.61 24.18 17.44
N CYS A 104 -9.55 23.55 16.71
CA CYS A 104 -9.75 23.81 15.30
C CYS A 104 -10.08 25.31 15.06
N ARG A 105 -9.24 25.98 14.29
CA ARG A 105 -9.38 27.35 13.82
C ARG A 105 -9.22 27.32 12.31
N PRO A 106 -10.31 27.22 11.54
CA PRO A 106 -10.26 27.32 10.09
C PRO A 106 -9.59 28.62 9.64
N PRO A 107 -8.93 28.65 8.47
CA PRO A 107 -8.40 29.90 7.92
C PRO A 107 -9.53 30.89 7.65
N THR A 108 -9.27 32.17 7.92
CA THR A 108 -10.19 33.27 7.63
C THR A 108 -10.09 33.75 6.20
N GLU A 109 -8.99 33.41 5.52
CA GLU A 109 -8.71 33.82 4.15
C GLU A 109 -8.62 32.63 3.22
N GLY A 110 -8.99 32.93 1.98
CA GLY A 110 -8.91 32.00 0.89
C GLY A 110 -10.02 30.94 0.89
N PRO A 111 -9.96 30.08 -0.12
CA PRO A 111 -10.71 28.86 -0.23
C PRO A 111 -11.05 28.00 1.00
N LEU A 112 -12.35 27.78 1.24
CA LEU A 112 -12.81 26.86 2.26
C LEU A 112 -14.12 26.17 1.89
N ILE A 113 -14.21 24.87 2.18
CA ILE A 113 -15.47 24.13 2.24
C ILE A 113 -15.61 23.45 3.60
N GLU A 114 -16.82 23.49 4.13
CA GLU A 114 -17.19 22.78 5.34
C GLU A 114 -18.03 21.56 4.99
N VAL A 115 -17.63 20.39 5.48
CA VAL A 115 -18.30 19.11 5.23
C VAL A 115 -18.66 18.45 6.56
N SER A 116 -19.83 17.80 6.61
CA SER A 116 -20.25 17.10 7.81
C SER A 116 -19.61 15.71 7.84
N VAL A 117 -19.06 15.33 8.99
CA VAL A 117 -18.57 13.97 9.19
C VAL A 117 -19.70 12.93 9.15
N ALA A 118 -20.96 13.33 9.29
CA ALA A 118 -22.12 12.45 9.19
C ALA A 118 -22.57 12.22 7.74
N ASP A 119 -22.08 13.01 6.78
CA ASP A 119 -22.41 12.85 5.37
C ASP A 119 -21.83 11.56 4.80
N ASP A 120 -22.46 11.07 3.74
CA ASP A 120 -21.93 9.99 2.92
C ASP A 120 -20.60 10.39 2.25
N THR A 121 -19.63 9.47 2.23
CA THR A 121 -18.29 9.73 1.69
C THR A 121 -18.34 10.12 0.21
N ALA A 122 -19.25 9.55 -0.58
CA ALA A 122 -19.39 9.92 -1.98
C ALA A 122 -19.89 11.37 -2.10
N ALA A 123 -20.87 11.77 -1.28
CA ALA A 123 -21.36 13.15 -1.27
C ALA A 123 -20.25 14.15 -0.91
N ILE A 124 -19.44 13.84 0.11
CA ILE A 124 -18.27 14.66 0.50
C ILE A 124 -17.28 14.77 -0.66
N ALA A 125 -16.90 13.63 -1.26
CA ALA A 125 -15.96 13.60 -2.38
C ALA A 125 -16.46 14.42 -3.58
N ARG A 126 -17.76 14.31 -3.92
CA ARG A 126 -18.37 15.12 -4.98
C ARG A 126 -18.31 16.61 -4.69
N ARG A 127 -18.55 17.01 -3.44
CA ARG A 127 -18.51 18.42 -3.03
C ARG A 127 -17.09 18.99 -3.11
N VAL A 128 -16.09 18.23 -2.65
CA VAL A 128 -14.67 18.61 -2.78
C VAL A 128 -14.29 18.75 -4.26
N TRP A 129 -14.68 17.79 -5.09
CA TRP A 129 -14.36 17.79 -6.52
C TRP A 129 -15.01 18.94 -7.27
N ALA A 130 -16.28 19.24 -6.97
CA ALA A 130 -16.99 20.38 -7.56
C ALA A 130 -16.29 21.71 -7.22
N GLU A 131 -15.86 21.87 -5.97
CA GLU A 131 -15.12 23.07 -5.55
C GLU A 131 -13.75 23.17 -6.23
N LEU A 132 -13.03 22.05 -6.39
CA LEU A 132 -11.78 22.02 -7.16
C LEU A 132 -12.03 22.41 -8.62
N SER A 133 -13.09 21.86 -9.23
CA SER A 133 -13.45 22.11 -10.64
C SER A 133 -13.79 23.57 -10.88
N ALA A 134 -14.61 24.16 -10.01
CA ALA A 134 -15.12 25.52 -10.15
C ALA A 134 -14.02 26.59 -10.15
N ARG A 135 -12.84 26.26 -9.62
CA ARG A 135 -11.72 27.20 -9.52
C ARG A 135 -10.81 27.21 -10.71
N GLY A 136 -10.88 26.18 -11.56
CA GLY A 136 -10.13 26.10 -12.80
C GLY A 136 -8.62 26.29 -12.63
N LEU A 137 -8.05 25.91 -11.48
CA LEU A 137 -6.60 26.04 -11.24
C LEU A 137 -5.79 25.03 -12.07
N THR A 138 -6.41 23.91 -12.41
CA THR A 138 -5.92 22.87 -13.30
C THR A 138 -7.14 22.22 -13.96
N ASP A 139 -6.98 21.69 -15.18
CA ASP A 139 -7.99 20.85 -15.80
C ASP A 139 -8.17 19.57 -14.99
N ILE A 140 -9.39 19.35 -14.49
CA ILE A 140 -9.79 18.09 -13.86
C ILE A 140 -10.99 17.51 -14.60
N PRO A 141 -11.07 16.17 -14.77
CA PRO A 141 -12.18 15.54 -15.45
C PRO A 141 -13.54 15.89 -14.84
N GLU A 142 -14.57 15.90 -15.69
CA GLU A 142 -15.95 15.97 -15.23
C GLU A 142 -16.25 14.79 -14.29
N ILE A 143 -16.85 15.08 -13.14
CA ILE A 143 -17.05 14.04 -12.12
C ILE A 143 -17.95 12.90 -12.61
N GLN A 144 -18.84 13.18 -13.58
CA GLN A 144 -19.74 12.22 -14.19
C GLN A 144 -19.00 11.20 -15.05
N THR A 145 -17.79 11.50 -15.53
CA THR A 145 -16.96 10.56 -16.30
C THR A 145 -16.13 9.66 -15.40
N LEU A 146 -16.16 9.86 -14.07
CA LEU A 146 -15.39 9.10 -13.09
C LEU A 146 -16.25 8.02 -12.44
N ASP A 147 -15.65 6.86 -12.20
CA ASP A 147 -16.27 5.80 -11.42
C ASP A 147 -16.05 6.00 -9.92
N MET A 148 -16.93 6.80 -9.31
CA MET A 148 -16.91 7.06 -7.86
C MET A 148 -17.12 5.78 -7.05
N ALA A 149 -17.92 4.83 -7.54
CA ALA A 149 -18.19 3.60 -6.82
C ALA A 149 -16.95 2.71 -6.77
N ALA A 150 -16.24 2.56 -7.88
CA ALA A 150 -14.97 1.85 -7.93
C ALA A 150 -13.91 2.51 -7.03
N ALA A 151 -13.77 3.84 -7.09
CA ALA A 151 -12.82 4.57 -6.24
C ALA A 151 -13.09 4.37 -4.73
N LEU A 152 -14.36 4.42 -4.32
CA LEU A 152 -14.75 4.14 -2.93
C LEU A 152 -14.55 2.67 -2.57
N GLY A 153 -14.78 1.75 -3.50
CA GLY A 153 -14.47 0.32 -3.33
C GLY A 153 -13.00 0.10 -2.98
N VAL A 154 -12.09 0.72 -3.74
CA VAL A 154 -10.64 0.67 -3.50
C VAL A 154 -10.28 1.28 -2.13
N ALA A 155 -10.84 2.44 -1.80
CA ALA A 155 -10.59 3.10 -0.51
C ALA A 155 -11.05 2.23 0.68
N ASN A 156 -12.23 1.60 0.57
CA ASN A 156 -12.78 0.72 1.59
C ASN A 156 -11.97 -0.57 1.74
N ALA A 157 -11.45 -1.13 0.63
CA ALA A 157 -10.56 -2.28 0.67
C ALA A 157 -9.24 -1.93 1.38
N CYS A 158 -8.63 -0.79 1.07
CA CYS A 158 -7.43 -0.32 1.78
C CYS A 158 -7.68 -0.17 3.30
N GLU A 159 -8.83 0.39 3.69
CA GLU A 159 -9.20 0.51 5.10
C GLU A 159 -9.41 -0.86 5.77
N SER A 160 -10.04 -1.80 5.07
CA SER A 160 -10.28 -3.18 5.53
C SER A 160 -8.95 -3.94 5.69
N PHE A 161 -8.06 -3.80 4.71
CA PHE A 161 -6.71 -4.35 4.74
C PHE A 161 -5.93 -3.88 5.97
N LEU A 162 -5.93 -2.56 6.25
CA LEU A 162 -5.25 -2.02 7.44
C LEU A 162 -5.86 -2.56 8.75
N CYS A 163 -7.17 -2.78 8.78
CA CYS A 163 -7.85 -3.38 9.93
C CYS A 163 -7.48 -4.86 10.12
N ARG A 164 -7.38 -5.62 9.02
CA ARG A 164 -7.05 -7.05 9.03
C ARG A 164 -5.57 -7.30 9.32
N PHE A 165 -4.70 -6.40 8.88
CA PHE A 165 -3.24 -6.47 9.05
C PHE A 165 -2.73 -5.31 9.90
N PRO A 166 -2.88 -5.39 11.24
CA PRO A 166 -2.42 -4.33 12.15
C PRO A 166 -0.90 -4.26 12.29
N ARG A 167 -0.17 -5.22 11.70
CA ARG A 167 1.29 -5.24 11.59
C ARG A 167 1.69 -4.97 10.15
N HIS A 168 2.92 -4.49 9.98
CA HIS A 168 3.51 -4.26 8.68
C HIS A 168 3.48 -5.54 7.84
N VAL A 169 2.94 -5.45 6.63
CA VAL A 169 3.00 -6.49 5.60
C VAL A 169 4.19 -6.17 4.70
N GLU A 170 5.18 -7.05 4.67
CA GLU A 170 6.38 -6.94 3.86
C GLU A 170 6.12 -7.34 2.41
N TYR A 171 5.28 -8.35 2.18
CA TYR A 171 4.95 -8.80 0.83
C TYR A 171 3.63 -9.59 0.76
N ALA A 172 3.12 -9.74 -0.45
CA ALA A 172 2.07 -10.67 -0.81
C ALA A 172 2.64 -11.79 -1.67
N ALA A 173 2.23 -13.03 -1.43
CA ALA A 173 2.78 -14.19 -2.12
C ALA A 173 1.82 -15.38 -2.18
N ILE A 174 2.11 -16.27 -3.11
CA ILE A 174 1.48 -17.59 -3.21
C ILE A 174 2.41 -18.60 -2.53
N GLN A 175 2.06 -19.01 -1.32
CA GLN A 175 2.84 -19.96 -0.52
C GLN A 175 2.64 -21.38 -1.07
N ILE A 176 3.70 -22.02 -1.54
CA ILE A 176 3.63 -23.36 -2.12
C ILE A 176 3.21 -24.38 -1.05
N ALA A 177 2.23 -25.21 -1.39
CA ALA A 177 1.67 -26.24 -0.50
C ALA A 177 2.57 -27.48 -0.39
N SER A 178 3.24 -27.85 -1.48
CA SER A 178 4.10 -29.04 -1.61
C SER A 178 5.55 -28.67 -1.99
N PRO A 179 6.37 -28.23 -1.04
CA PRO A 179 7.79 -27.92 -1.27
C PRO A 179 8.59 -29.05 -1.92
N GLU A 180 8.29 -30.29 -1.55
CA GLU A 180 8.92 -31.50 -2.07
C GLU A 180 8.73 -31.64 -3.59
N ARG A 181 7.52 -31.40 -4.09
CA ARG A 181 7.21 -31.48 -5.53
C ARG A 181 7.95 -30.42 -6.33
N VAL A 182 8.22 -29.26 -5.73
CA VAL A 182 9.00 -28.20 -6.38
C VAL A 182 10.48 -28.60 -6.45
N LEU A 183 11.01 -29.22 -5.40
CA LEU A 183 12.41 -29.66 -5.36
C LEU A 183 12.69 -30.83 -6.31
N GLU A 184 11.76 -31.75 -6.48
CA GLU A 184 11.87 -32.87 -7.43
C GLU A 184 12.05 -32.42 -8.89
N LEU A 185 11.62 -31.20 -9.22
CA LEU A 185 11.74 -30.63 -10.57
C LEU A 185 13.14 -30.05 -10.86
N VAL A 186 13.98 -29.91 -9.83
CA VAL A 186 15.27 -29.23 -9.94
C VAL A 186 16.38 -30.26 -10.09
N PRO A 187 17.16 -30.24 -11.20
CA PRO A 187 18.31 -31.11 -11.36
C PRO A 187 19.31 -30.93 -10.19
N PRO A 188 19.81 -32.01 -9.56
CA PRO A 188 20.69 -31.91 -8.39
C PRO A 188 21.93 -31.03 -8.61
N GLU A 189 22.53 -31.09 -9.80
CA GLU A 189 23.70 -30.30 -10.19
C GLU A 189 23.42 -28.79 -10.17
N MET A 190 22.17 -28.37 -10.35
CA MET A 190 21.77 -26.96 -10.25
C MET A 190 21.73 -26.46 -8.79
N LEU A 191 21.94 -27.33 -7.81
CA LEU A 191 21.98 -26.96 -6.40
C LEU A 191 23.41 -26.90 -5.84
N ASP A 192 24.41 -27.29 -6.63
CA ASP A 192 25.80 -27.35 -6.19
C ASP A 192 26.32 -25.98 -5.71
N GLY A 193 26.94 -25.98 -4.53
CA GLY A 193 27.48 -24.76 -3.90
C GLY A 193 26.43 -23.78 -3.36
N LYS A 194 25.14 -24.11 -3.43
CA LYS A 194 24.04 -23.24 -3.01
C LYS A 194 23.32 -23.78 -1.79
N LYS A 195 22.66 -22.87 -1.08
CA LYS A 195 21.78 -23.19 0.05
C LYS A 195 20.33 -23.14 -0.41
N VAL A 196 19.65 -24.28 -0.30
CA VAL A 196 18.21 -24.41 -0.59
C VAL A 196 17.38 -23.60 0.41
N GLN A 197 16.35 -22.93 -0.08
CA GLN A 197 15.40 -22.17 0.73
C GLN A 197 14.57 -23.09 1.63
N LYS A 198 14.16 -22.58 2.79
CA LYS A 198 13.34 -23.35 3.75
C LYS A 198 11.85 -23.34 3.42
N ALA A 199 11.42 -22.39 2.60
CA ALA A 199 10.04 -22.22 2.18
C ALA A 199 10.02 -21.65 0.77
N PHE A 200 9.07 -22.12 -0.04
CA PHE A 200 8.92 -21.71 -1.42
C PHE A 200 7.64 -20.92 -1.60
N HIS A 201 7.72 -19.83 -2.34
CA HIS A 201 6.58 -18.98 -2.65
C HIS A 201 6.83 -18.24 -3.95
N VAL A 202 5.76 -17.76 -4.57
CA VAL A 202 5.81 -16.78 -5.65
C VAL A 202 5.43 -15.42 -5.09
N THR A 203 6.36 -14.47 -5.08
CA THR A 203 6.08 -13.10 -4.63
C THR A 203 5.28 -12.38 -5.70
N THR A 204 4.08 -11.92 -5.34
CA THR A 204 3.22 -11.15 -6.25
C THR A 204 3.37 -9.64 -6.07
N LEU A 205 3.68 -9.19 -4.85
CA LEU A 205 3.89 -7.79 -4.51
C LEU A 205 4.89 -7.68 -3.37
N TYR A 206 5.92 -6.83 -3.52
CA TYR A 206 6.87 -6.55 -2.44
C TYR A 206 6.71 -5.11 -1.96
N LEU A 207 6.36 -4.95 -0.68
CA LEU A 207 6.15 -3.65 -0.03
C LEU A 207 7.39 -3.18 0.73
N GLY A 208 8.16 -4.12 1.29
CA GLY A 208 9.40 -3.84 2.01
C GLY A 208 9.18 -3.00 3.28
N ARG A 209 9.33 -1.67 3.19
CA ARG A 209 8.97 -0.71 4.26
C ARG A 209 8.01 0.39 3.77
N ASP A 210 7.67 0.35 2.50
CA ASP A 210 6.87 1.36 1.84
C ASP A 210 5.40 0.94 1.84
N ALA A 211 4.51 1.91 1.61
CA ALA A 211 3.12 1.60 1.34
C ALA A 211 2.95 1.08 -0.10
N CYS A 212 1.90 0.28 -0.33
CA CYS A 212 1.53 -0.10 -1.68
C CYS A 212 1.26 1.15 -2.52
N LYS A 213 1.89 1.23 -3.70
CA LYS A 213 1.73 2.36 -4.62
C LYS A 213 0.50 2.21 -5.50
N ASP A 214 0.08 0.97 -5.73
CA ASP A 214 -1.12 0.63 -6.51
C ASP A 214 -2.21 0.07 -5.59
N PRO A 215 -3.15 0.92 -5.15
CA PRO A 215 -4.23 0.47 -4.26
C PRO A 215 -5.25 -0.44 -4.96
N VAL A 216 -5.32 -0.42 -6.30
CA VAL A 216 -6.20 -1.32 -7.07
C VAL A 216 -5.62 -2.73 -7.06
N LEU A 217 -4.31 -2.86 -7.31
CA LEU A 217 -3.62 -4.14 -7.17
C LEU A 217 -3.76 -4.68 -5.74
N LEU A 218 -3.58 -3.85 -4.71
CA LEU A 218 -3.75 -4.28 -3.33
C LEU A 218 -5.16 -4.84 -3.05
N GLN A 219 -6.20 -4.18 -3.56
CA GLN A 219 -7.58 -4.66 -3.44
C GLN A 219 -7.77 -6.02 -4.13
N GLN A 220 -7.24 -6.19 -5.35
CA GLN A 220 -7.32 -7.45 -6.09
C GLN A 220 -6.62 -8.59 -5.32
N LEU A 221 -5.43 -8.31 -4.78
CA LEU A 221 -4.67 -9.27 -3.97
C LEU A 221 -5.37 -9.59 -2.63
N GLU A 222 -6.02 -8.61 -1.99
CA GLU A 222 -6.82 -8.86 -0.79
C GLU A 222 -7.96 -9.84 -1.06
N GLY A 223 -8.59 -9.74 -2.24
CA GLY A 223 -9.64 -10.66 -2.69
C GLY A 223 -9.18 -12.11 -2.84
N LEU A 224 -7.88 -12.36 -2.99
CA LEU A 224 -7.30 -13.70 -3.10
C LEU A 224 -6.90 -14.31 -1.76
N LEU A 225 -7.03 -13.59 -0.65
CA LEU A 225 -6.48 -14.03 0.63
C LEU A 225 -7.06 -15.36 1.12
N GLY A 226 -6.21 -16.38 1.19
CA GLY A 226 -6.58 -17.75 1.58
C GLY A 226 -7.01 -18.63 0.41
N GLU A 227 -7.14 -18.07 -0.80
CA GLU A 227 -7.48 -18.83 -2.00
C GLU A 227 -6.34 -19.76 -2.42
N SER A 228 -6.74 -20.91 -2.96
CA SER A 228 -5.84 -21.89 -3.54
C SER A 228 -5.61 -21.57 -5.01
N ILE A 229 -4.37 -21.26 -5.38
CA ILE A 229 -3.98 -20.88 -6.73
C ILE A 229 -3.11 -21.98 -7.33
N GLU A 230 -3.50 -22.44 -8.52
CA GLU A 230 -2.70 -23.34 -9.34
C GLU A 230 -1.72 -22.53 -10.18
N LEU A 231 -0.45 -22.93 -10.12
CA LEU A 231 0.67 -22.29 -10.80
C LEU A 231 1.19 -23.22 -11.89
N THR A 232 1.46 -22.66 -13.08
CA THR A 232 2.12 -23.40 -14.16
C THR A 232 3.61 -23.06 -14.17
N LEU A 233 4.44 -24.09 -14.00
CA LEU A 233 5.89 -23.98 -13.98
C LEU A 233 6.44 -24.25 -15.39
N THR A 234 7.38 -23.43 -15.86
CA THR A 234 7.86 -23.48 -17.25
C THR A 234 9.29 -23.96 -17.38
N SER A 235 10.20 -23.50 -16.52
CA SER A 235 11.62 -23.84 -16.59
C SER A 235 12.33 -23.68 -15.25
N VAL A 236 13.45 -24.37 -15.10
CA VAL A 236 14.43 -24.14 -14.04
C VAL A 236 15.60 -23.37 -14.63
N ALA A 237 15.92 -22.21 -14.07
CA ALA A 237 17.11 -21.44 -14.41
C ALA A 237 18.12 -21.52 -13.27
N SER A 238 19.40 -21.65 -13.60
CA SER A 238 20.47 -21.74 -12.61
C SER A 238 21.78 -21.17 -13.13
N ASP A 239 22.54 -20.52 -12.25
CA ASP A 239 23.92 -20.09 -12.46
C ASP A 239 24.72 -20.33 -11.16
N PRO A 240 26.00 -19.94 -11.02
CA PRO A 240 26.72 -20.13 -9.76
C PRO A 240 26.14 -19.39 -8.54
N LYS A 241 25.31 -18.36 -8.72
CA LYS A 241 24.76 -17.51 -7.65
C LYS A 241 23.38 -17.95 -7.17
N GLY A 242 22.54 -18.53 -8.03
CA GLY A 242 21.16 -18.84 -7.71
C GLY A 242 20.51 -19.90 -8.60
N THR A 243 19.37 -20.39 -8.12
CA THR A 243 18.50 -21.32 -8.83
C THR A 243 17.04 -20.93 -8.57
N ALA A 244 16.26 -20.79 -9.63
CA ALA A 244 14.86 -20.41 -9.56
C ALA A 244 14.02 -21.19 -10.58
N ILE A 245 12.74 -21.38 -10.28
CA ILE A 245 11.76 -21.92 -11.22
C ILE A 245 10.89 -20.77 -11.73
N ALA A 246 10.82 -20.62 -13.05
CA ALA A 246 9.95 -19.66 -13.70
C ALA A 246 8.49 -20.12 -13.63
N VAL A 247 7.60 -19.17 -13.35
CA VAL A 247 6.15 -19.38 -13.25
C VAL A 247 5.49 -18.56 -14.34
N ARG A 248 4.67 -19.21 -15.16
CA ARG A 248 3.87 -18.50 -16.17
C ARG A 248 2.77 -17.71 -15.48
N ASN A 249 2.61 -16.45 -15.89
CA ASN A 249 1.47 -15.62 -15.57
C ASN A 249 1.06 -14.77 -16.78
N GLU A 250 0.11 -15.26 -17.56
CA GLU A 250 -0.59 -14.59 -18.66
C GLU A 250 -1.86 -13.85 -18.16
N GLY A 251 -1.92 -13.53 -16.86
CA GLY A 251 -3.06 -12.88 -16.21
C GLY A 251 -3.89 -13.82 -15.33
N GLU A 252 -3.40 -15.04 -15.04
CA GLU A 252 -4.06 -15.96 -14.12
C GLU A 252 -4.14 -15.43 -12.69
N PHE A 253 -3.20 -14.56 -12.28
CA PHE A 253 -3.27 -13.87 -10.99
C PHE A 253 -2.64 -12.46 -11.04
N PRO A 254 -3.10 -11.51 -10.23
CA PRO A 254 -2.48 -10.19 -10.13
C PRO A 254 -1.05 -10.32 -9.59
N CYS A 255 -0.08 -9.70 -10.27
CA CYS A 255 1.33 -9.78 -9.91
C CYS A 255 2.06 -8.53 -10.42
N GLU A 256 2.72 -7.81 -9.52
CA GLU A 256 3.62 -6.68 -9.84
C GLU A 256 4.99 -7.19 -10.32
N ASN A 257 5.42 -8.36 -9.85
CA ASN A 257 6.67 -8.94 -10.28
C ASN A 257 6.58 -9.35 -11.76
N VAL A 258 7.43 -8.72 -12.60
CA VAL A 258 7.54 -8.97 -14.04
C VAL A 258 7.98 -10.40 -14.34
N HIS A 259 8.75 -11.01 -13.43
CA HIS A 259 9.26 -12.37 -13.56
C HIS A 259 8.71 -13.23 -12.41
N PRO A 260 7.44 -13.67 -12.44
CA PRO A 260 6.90 -14.55 -11.40
C PRO A 260 7.73 -15.82 -11.30
N HIS A 261 8.21 -16.13 -10.10
CA HIS A 261 9.14 -17.23 -9.91
C HIS A 261 9.11 -17.79 -8.49
N ILE A 262 9.68 -18.97 -8.35
CA ILE A 262 9.98 -19.59 -7.06
C ILE A 262 11.51 -19.60 -6.90
N THR A 263 12.03 -18.90 -5.89
CA THR A 263 13.45 -18.99 -5.56
C THR A 263 13.75 -20.32 -4.87
N ILE A 264 14.63 -21.14 -5.45
CA ILE A 264 14.96 -22.48 -4.93
C ILE A 264 16.18 -22.44 -4.02
N ALA A 265 17.27 -21.85 -4.48
CA ALA A 265 18.54 -21.86 -3.77
C ALA A 265 19.40 -20.65 -4.16
N ASN A 266 20.26 -20.21 -3.23
CA ASN A 266 21.22 -19.13 -3.48
C ASN A 266 22.59 -19.49 -2.91
N ALA A 267 23.65 -19.02 -3.54
CA ALA A 267 25.00 -19.09 -3.00
C ALA A 267 25.10 -18.30 -1.68
N PRO A 268 26.03 -18.66 -0.77
CA PRO A 268 26.24 -17.91 0.46
C PRO A 268 26.46 -16.41 0.20
N GLY A 269 25.66 -15.55 0.84
CA GLY A 269 25.74 -14.09 0.69
C GLY A 269 24.92 -13.51 -0.46
N VAL A 270 24.33 -14.34 -1.33
CA VAL A 270 23.44 -13.88 -2.42
C VAL A 270 21.99 -13.83 -1.92
N PRO A 271 21.30 -12.67 -2.03
CA PRO A 271 19.92 -12.54 -1.60
C PRO A 271 18.93 -13.17 -2.60
N PRO A 272 17.74 -13.63 -2.14
CA PRO A 272 16.70 -14.19 -3.02
C PRO A 272 16.22 -13.27 -4.14
N VAL A 273 16.32 -11.94 -3.97
CA VAL A 273 15.93 -10.96 -4.99
C VAL A 273 16.71 -11.13 -6.31
N TYR A 274 17.90 -11.75 -6.25
CA TYR A 274 18.71 -12.09 -7.41
C TYR A 274 17.98 -12.96 -8.44
N SER A 275 17.00 -13.77 -8.02
CA SER A 275 16.23 -14.61 -8.93
C SER A 275 15.47 -13.81 -10.00
N ASN A 276 15.18 -12.53 -9.77
CA ASN A 276 14.63 -11.65 -10.80
C ASN A 276 15.67 -11.35 -11.89
N GLU A 277 16.93 -11.11 -11.51
CA GLU A 277 18.04 -10.89 -12.46
C GLU A 277 18.31 -12.17 -13.27
N LEU A 278 18.34 -13.34 -12.59
CA LEU A 278 18.55 -14.64 -13.23
C LEU A 278 17.52 -14.98 -14.32
N LEU A 279 16.28 -14.52 -14.13
CA LEU A 279 15.17 -14.78 -15.05
C LEU A 279 14.95 -13.67 -16.07
N ASP A 280 15.66 -12.56 -15.94
CA ASP A 280 15.57 -11.45 -16.88
C ASP A 280 16.23 -11.80 -18.22
N ASP A 281 15.63 -11.34 -19.32
CA ASP A 281 16.15 -11.58 -20.67
C ASP A 281 17.53 -10.97 -20.89
N SER A 282 17.91 -9.93 -20.13
CA SER A 282 19.28 -9.38 -20.14
C SER A 282 20.35 -10.38 -19.72
N HIS A 283 19.97 -11.43 -18.99
CA HIS A 283 20.87 -12.52 -18.56
C HIS A 283 20.80 -13.73 -19.50
N ALA A 284 20.05 -13.67 -20.61
CA ALA A 284 19.87 -14.80 -21.52
C ALA A 284 21.19 -15.32 -22.12
N ASP A 285 22.12 -14.40 -22.40
CA ASP A 285 23.41 -14.69 -23.03
C ASP A 285 24.54 -14.99 -22.02
N ASP A 286 24.25 -15.06 -20.71
CA ASP A 286 25.26 -15.40 -19.70
C ASP A 286 25.72 -16.87 -19.90
N PRO A 287 27.01 -17.11 -20.22
CA PRO A 287 27.51 -18.46 -20.48
C PRO A 287 27.49 -19.37 -19.23
N CYS A 288 27.36 -18.79 -18.03
CA CYS A 288 27.22 -19.53 -16.78
C CYS A 288 25.76 -19.84 -16.43
N ARG A 289 24.79 -19.31 -17.19
CA ARG A 289 23.36 -19.57 -16.99
C ARG A 289 22.94 -20.81 -17.75
N THR A 290 22.33 -21.74 -17.04
CA THR A 290 21.71 -22.95 -17.59
C THR A 290 20.21 -22.88 -17.39
N VAL A 291 19.43 -23.22 -18.42
CA VAL A 291 17.96 -23.29 -18.35
C VAL A 291 17.50 -24.66 -18.81
N VAL A 292 16.71 -25.33 -17.97
CA VAL A 292 16.07 -26.61 -18.28
C VAL A 292 14.56 -26.40 -18.36
N SER A 293 13.98 -26.72 -19.52
CA SER A 293 12.53 -26.65 -19.70
C SER A 293 11.84 -27.76 -18.91
N LEU A 294 10.76 -27.42 -18.23
CA LEU A 294 9.90 -28.40 -17.56
C LEU A 294 8.89 -28.97 -18.56
N PRO A 295 8.38 -30.20 -18.31
CA PRO A 295 7.30 -30.75 -19.11
C PRO A 295 6.10 -29.80 -19.18
N ALA A 296 5.49 -29.70 -20.36
CA ALA A 296 4.31 -28.85 -20.56
C ALA A 296 3.19 -29.25 -19.59
N GLY A 297 2.57 -28.24 -18.95
CA GLY A 297 1.51 -28.47 -17.97
C GLY A 297 1.99 -28.88 -16.58
N THR A 298 3.29 -28.77 -16.28
CA THR A 298 3.79 -28.94 -14.91
C THR A 298 3.12 -27.93 -13.99
N ARG A 299 2.37 -28.44 -13.00
CA ARG A 299 1.53 -27.64 -12.11
C ARG A 299 1.83 -27.90 -10.64
N VAL A 300 1.82 -26.84 -9.86
CA VAL A 300 1.85 -26.88 -8.40
C VAL A 300 0.78 -25.97 -7.84
N THR A 301 0.38 -26.20 -6.60
CA THR A 301 -0.63 -25.39 -5.94
C THR A 301 -0.01 -24.64 -4.76
N GLY A 302 -0.48 -23.44 -4.53
CA GLY A 302 -0.16 -22.69 -3.33
C GLY A 302 -1.35 -21.91 -2.81
N THR A 303 -1.23 -21.40 -1.59
CA THR A 303 -2.25 -20.56 -0.96
C THR A 303 -1.78 -19.12 -0.95
N PHE A 304 -2.63 -18.21 -1.38
CA PHE A 304 -2.30 -16.79 -1.37
C PHE A 304 -2.33 -16.21 0.05
N VAL A 305 -1.27 -15.50 0.43
CA VAL A 305 -1.05 -14.95 1.76
C VAL A 305 -0.41 -13.56 1.71
N PHE A 306 -0.65 -12.77 2.75
CA PHE A 306 0.18 -11.60 3.09
C PHE A 306 1.09 -11.95 4.26
N ARG A 307 2.34 -11.47 4.21
CA ARG A 307 3.38 -11.73 5.22
C ARG A 307 4.03 -10.46 5.69
#